data_AF-A0A9J5WBI2-F1
#
_entry.id   AF-A0A9J5WBI2-F1
#
_cell.length_a   1.000
_cell.length_b   1.000
_cell.length_c   1.000
_cell.angle_alpha   90.00
_cell.angle_beta   90.00
_cell.angle_gamma   90.00
#
_symmetry.space_group_name_H-M   'P 1'
#
loop_
_entity.id
_entity.type
_entity.pdbx_description
1 polymer ?
#
loop_
_entity_poly.entity_id
_entity_poly.type
_entity_poly.pdbx_seq_one_letter_code
_entity_poly.pdbx_strand_id
1 'polypeptide(L)'
;MKADLHRVFELNVSEAKCKRAKKEILESLESSFVDSYNKLEGYATELRSYNTGSDIVIDLSKEALSNAAIMYVHIKRGRKNDEQRGRW
;
A
#
# COMPACT_ATOMS: atom_id res chain seq x y z
N MET A 1 -23.43 11.02 -8.19
CA MET A 1 -23.97 10.52 -6.91
C MET A 1 -25.45 10.83 -6.71
N LYS A 2 -25.90 12.08 -6.45
CA LYS A 2 -27.35 12.37 -6.29
C LYS A 2 -28.20 11.94 -7.49
N ALA A 3 -27.75 12.31 -8.71
CA ALA A 3 -28.43 11.93 -9.94
C ALA A 3 -28.46 10.40 -10.14
N ASP A 4 -27.36 9.71 -9.84
CA ASP A 4 -27.30 8.25 -9.92
C ASP A 4 -28.20 7.58 -8.87
N LEU A 5 -28.27 8.12 -7.66
CA LEU A 5 -29.15 7.60 -6.60
C LEU A 5 -30.63 7.72 -7.00
N HIS A 6 -31.01 8.83 -7.64
CA HIS A 6 -32.35 8.98 -8.19
C HIS A 6 -32.59 8.05 -9.39
N ARG A 7 -31.63 7.95 -10.31
CA ARG A 7 -31.79 7.13 -11.54
C ARG A 7 -31.85 5.63 -11.25
N VAL A 8 -31.01 5.15 -10.34
CA VAL A 8 -30.82 3.71 -10.10
C VAL A 8 -31.75 3.19 -9.00
N PHE A 9 -32.03 4.02 -7.98
CA PHE A 9 -32.77 3.60 -6.79
C PHE A 9 -34.02 4.43 -6.54
N GLU A 10 -34.37 5.38 -7.42
CA GLU A 10 -35.51 6.31 -7.25
C GLU A 10 -35.47 7.10 -5.93
N LEU A 11 -34.27 7.30 -5.39
CA LEU A 11 -34.06 7.97 -4.11
C LEU A 11 -33.88 9.47 -4.28
N ASN A 12 -34.75 10.25 -3.62
CA ASN A 12 -34.60 11.69 -3.49
C ASN A 12 -33.73 12.03 -2.27
N VAL A 13 -32.47 12.37 -2.53
CA VAL A 13 -31.47 12.67 -1.49
C VAL A 13 -31.08 14.14 -1.53
N SER A 14 -30.94 14.77 -0.36
CA SER A 14 -30.45 16.15 -0.30
C SER A 14 -28.97 16.24 -0.72
N GLU A 15 -28.58 17.39 -1.24
CA GLU A 15 -27.19 17.62 -1.66
C GLU A 15 -26.23 17.55 -0.46
N ALA A 16 -26.64 18.08 0.70
CA ALA A 16 -25.84 18.04 1.92
C ALA A 16 -25.54 16.60 2.38
N LYS A 17 -26.54 15.69 2.31
CA LYS A 17 -26.34 14.26 2.61
C LYS A 17 -25.36 13.62 1.62
N CYS A 18 -25.47 13.96 0.34
CA CYS A 18 -24.54 13.45 -0.67
C CYS A 18 -23.11 13.92 -0.45
N LYS A 19 -22.91 15.19 -0.07
CA LYS A 19 -21.59 15.75 0.25
C LYS A 19 -20.98 15.06 1.47
N ARG A 20 -21.78 14.82 2.52
CA ARG A 20 -21.30 14.11 3.74
C ARG A 20 -20.89 12.68 3.43
N ALA A 21 -21.74 11.91 2.75
CA ALA A 21 -21.40 10.53 2.38
C ALA A 21 -20.18 10.45 1.45
N LYS A 22 -20.03 11.39 0.51
CA LYS A 22 -18.81 11.47 -0.32
C LYS A 22 -17.56 11.69 0.55
N LYS A 23 -17.64 12.59 1.54
CA LYS A 23 -16.53 12.86 2.45
C LYS A 23 -16.17 11.62 3.29
N GLU A 24 -17.15 10.95 3.88
CA GLU A 24 -16.94 9.75 4.69
C GLU A 24 -16.29 8.61 3.86
N ILE A 25 -16.72 8.41 2.62
CA ILE A 25 -16.10 7.42 1.72
C ILE A 25 -14.65 7.77 1.42
N LEU A 26 -14.34 9.05 1.16
CA LEU A 26 -12.96 9.48 0.89
C LEU A 26 -12.06 9.29 2.13
N GLU A 27 -12.54 9.69 3.31
CA GLU A 27 -11.81 9.50 4.57
C GLU A 27 -11.58 8.01 4.87
N SER A 28 -12.60 7.16 4.63
CA SER A 28 -12.46 5.70 4.77
C SER A 28 -11.46 5.10 3.78
N LEU A 29 -11.43 5.58 2.54
CA LEU A 29 -10.47 5.12 1.53
C LEU A 29 -9.05 5.53 1.93
N GLU A 30 -8.83 6.80 2.29
CA GLU A 30 -7.53 7.29 2.76
C GLU A 30 -7.03 6.49 3.97
N SER A 31 -7.88 6.27 4.97
CA SER A 31 -7.55 5.44 6.13
C SER A 31 -7.16 4.01 5.74
N SER A 32 -7.91 3.39 4.81
CA SER A 32 -7.63 2.03 4.36
C SER A 32 -6.29 1.93 3.60
N PHE A 33 -5.89 2.96 2.87
CA PHE A 33 -4.58 3.01 2.22
C PHE A 33 -3.45 3.10 3.24
N VAL A 34 -3.60 3.92 4.29
CA VAL A 34 -2.62 4.05 5.37
C VAL A 34 -2.42 2.71 6.09
N ASP A 35 -3.50 2.01 6.43
CA ASP A 35 -3.41 0.70 7.09
C ASP A 35 -2.71 -0.35 6.24
N SER A 36 -2.98 -0.36 4.94
CA SER A 36 -2.34 -1.28 3.99
C SER A 36 -0.85 -0.98 3.83
N TYR A 37 -0.47 0.30 3.84
CA TYR A 37 0.93 0.72 3.80
C TYR A 37 1.68 0.29 5.07
N ASN A 38 1.09 0.54 6.24
CA ASN A 38 1.69 0.16 7.53
C ASN A 38 1.94 -1.36 7.61
N LYS A 39 1.02 -2.17 7.06
CA LYS A 39 1.22 -3.63 6.97
C LYS A 39 2.39 -4.00 6.07
N LEU A 40 2.50 -3.38 4.88
CA LEU A 40 3.63 -3.62 3.97
C LEU A 40 4.96 -3.20 4.59
N GLU A 41 5.00 -2.08 5.30
CA GLU A 41 6.18 -1.65 6.04
C GLU A 41 6.55 -2.61 7.19
N GLY A 42 5.55 -3.17 7.86
CA GLY A 42 5.73 -4.25 8.83
C GLY A 42 6.41 -5.48 8.22
N TYR A 43 5.87 -5.99 7.11
CA TYR A 43 6.46 -7.13 6.40
C TYR A 43 7.88 -6.83 5.88
N ALA A 44 8.10 -5.62 5.35
CA ALA A 44 9.41 -5.16 4.93
C ALA A 44 10.43 -5.20 6.09
N THR A 45 10.00 -4.81 7.28
CA THR A 45 10.82 -4.78 8.49
C THR A 45 11.14 -6.19 8.98
N GLU A 46 10.17 -7.10 9.00
CA GLU A 46 10.40 -8.51 9.32
C GLU A 46 11.35 -9.16 8.31
N LEU A 47 11.14 -8.95 7.00
CA LEU A 47 12.04 -9.47 5.98
C LEU A 47 13.48 -9.02 6.20
N ARG A 48 13.70 -7.75 6.57
CA ARG A 48 15.04 -7.23 6.91
C ARG A 48 15.62 -7.86 8.16
N SER A 49 14.82 -8.11 9.20
CA SER A 49 15.32 -8.68 10.46
C SER A 49 15.74 -10.14 10.33
N TYR A 50 15.01 -10.94 9.55
CA TYR A 50 15.32 -12.37 9.34
C TYR A 50 16.43 -12.64 8.33
N ASN A 51 16.74 -11.67 7.46
CA ASN A 51 17.71 -11.85 6.37
C ASN A 51 18.96 -10.97 6.57
N THR A 52 19.53 -11.03 7.78
CA THR A 52 20.77 -10.31 8.11
C THR A 52 21.92 -10.75 7.19
N GLY A 53 22.44 -9.81 6.40
CA GLY A 53 23.52 -10.04 5.43
C GLY A 53 23.08 -10.19 3.96
N SER A 54 21.82 -9.90 3.64
CA SER A 54 21.35 -9.63 2.27
C SER A 54 20.75 -8.24 2.17
N ASP A 55 21.02 -7.53 1.08
CA ASP A 55 20.41 -6.21 0.83
C ASP A 55 18.98 -6.39 0.29
N ILE A 56 18.00 -6.07 1.12
CA ILE A 56 16.58 -6.08 0.72
C ILE A 56 16.18 -4.67 0.31
N VAL A 57 15.89 -4.48 -0.98
CA VAL A 57 15.36 -3.24 -1.54
C VAL A 57 13.87 -3.42 -1.79
N ILE A 58 13.05 -2.58 -1.17
CA ILE A 58 11.59 -2.60 -1.33
C ILE A 58 11.21 -1.29 -1.98
N ASP A 59 10.83 -1.36 -3.25
CA ASP A 59 10.47 -0.20 -4.06
C ASP A 59 8.94 -0.02 -4.02
N LEU A 60 8.48 0.99 -3.30
CA LEU A 60 7.07 1.36 -3.18
C LEU A 60 6.86 2.68 -3.94
N SER A 61 6.73 2.59 -5.27
CA SER A 61 6.45 3.75 -6.11
C SER A 61 4.98 4.19 -5.95
N LYS A 62 4.79 5.51 -5.83
CA LYS A 62 3.47 6.15 -5.82
C LYS A 62 2.74 6.00 -7.18
N GLU A 63 3.48 5.86 -8.28
CA GLU A 63 2.91 5.62 -9.62
C GLU A 63 2.37 4.19 -9.79
N ALA A 64 2.93 3.20 -9.11
CA ALA A 64 2.37 1.84 -9.08
C ALA A 64 1.00 1.81 -8.38
N LEU A 65 0.82 2.65 -7.34
CA LEU A 65 -0.43 2.83 -6.61
C LEU A 65 -1.54 3.48 -7.44
N SER A 66 -1.22 4.53 -8.22
CA SER A 66 -2.25 5.28 -8.98
C SER A 66 -2.94 4.45 -10.05
N ASN A 67 -2.29 3.38 -10.53
CA ASN A 67 -2.84 2.49 -11.56
C ASN A 67 -3.47 1.21 -11.00
N ALA A 68 -3.66 1.10 -9.67
CA ALA A 68 -4.04 -0.16 -9.00
C ALA A 68 -3.12 -1.33 -9.41
N ALA A 69 -1.86 -1.04 -9.72
CA ALA A 69 -0.94 -2.02 -10.23
C ALA A 69 -0.37 -2.86 -9.07
N ILE A 70 -0.19 -4.14 -9.36
CA ILE A 70 0.40 -5.12 -8.46
C ILE A 70 1.73 -4.59 -7.91
N MET A 71 1.86 -4.57 -6.59
CA MET A 71 3.12 -4.24 -5.92
C MET A 71 4.09 -5.40 -6.06
N TYR A 72 5.25 -5.17 -6.68
CA TYR A 72 6.30 -6.18 -6.83
C TYR A 72 7.35 -5.99 -5.74
N VAL A 73 7.50 -6.99 -4.87
CA VAL A 73 8.63 -7.06 -3.94
C VAL A 73 9.78 -7.76 -4.66
N HIS A 74 10.86 -7.05 -4.96
CA HIS A 74 12.03 -7.61 -5.63
C HIS A 74 13.12 -7.94 -4.62
N ILE A 75 13.27 -9.22 -4.27
CA ILE A 75 14.30 -9.69 -3.33
C ILE A 75 15.54 -10.09 -4.12
N LYS A 76 16.64 -9.34 -3.99
CA LYS A 76 17.96 -9.73 -4.52
C LYS A 76 18.84 -10.29 -3.41
N ARG A 77 19.40 -11.47 -3.63
CA ARG A 77 20.45 -12.02 -2.74
C ARG A 77 21.80 -11.47 -3.17
N GLY A 78 22.42 -10.66 -2.32
CA GLY A 78 23.83 -10.26 -2.50
C GLY A 78 24.75 -11.47 -2.27
N ARG A 79 25.71 -11.70 -3.17
CA ARG A 79 26.83 -12.60 -2.88
C ARG A 79 27.67 -11.96 -1.78
N LYS A 80 27.86 -12.65 -0.65
CA LYS A 80 28.90 -12.27 0.31
C LYS A 80 30.24 -12.34 -0.45
N ASN A 81 31.07 -11.30 -0.36
CA ASN A 81 32.48 -11.44 -0.69
C ASN A 81 33.06 -12.47 0.28
N ASP A 82 33.48 -13.62 -0.24
CA ASP A 82 34.12 -14.72 0.50
C ASP A 82 35.57 -14.37 0.92
N GLU A 83 35.81 -13.16 1.44
CA GLU A 83 37.16 -12.64 1.70
C GLU A 83 37.49 -12.48 3.20
N GLN A 84 36.65 -13.02 4.09
CA GLN A 84 36.86 -12.94 5.55
C GLN A 84 36.68 -14.31 6.26
N ARG A 85 36.83 -15.45 5.57
CA ARG A 85 36.94 -16.79 6.20
C ARG A 85 38.37 -17.34 6.15
N GLY A 86 39.33 -16.52 6.58
CA GLY A 86 40.72 -16.93 6.71
C GLY A 86 41.50 -16.04 7.66
N ARG A 87 41.30 -16.21 8.98
CA ARG A 87 42.36 -15.99 9.98
C ARG A 87 41.97 -16.54 11.36
N TRP A 88 42.66 -17.62 11.71
CA TRP A 88 42.87 -18.30 13.00
C TRP A 88 41.62 -18.72 13.79
#